data_AF-G2G264-F1
#
_entry.id   AF-G2G264-F1
#
_cell.length_a   1.000
_cell.length_b   1.000
_cell.length_c   1.000
_cell.angle_alpha   90.00
_cell.angle_beta   90.00
_cell.angle_gamma   90.00
#
_symmetry.space_group_name_H-M   'P 1'
#
loop_
_entity.id
_entity.type
_entity.pdbx_description
1 polymer ?
#
loop_
_entity_poly.entity_id
_entity_poly.type
_entity_poly.pdbx_seq_one_letter_code
_entity_poly.pdbx_strand_id
1 'polypeptide(L)' 'MYRKKNKAYHIDYCFASEDFMTRLKAVEAGPYEEWSELSDHSPISAAFE' A
#
# COMPACT_ATOMS: atom_id res chain seq x y z
N MET A 1 -9.35 -10.65 -7.85
CA MET A 1 -8.17 -10.54 -8.73
C MET A 1 -7.26 -11.75 -8.48
N TYR A 2 -6.53 -12.27 -9.48
CA TYR A 2 -5.73 -13.50 -9.27
C TYR A 2 -4.56 -13.20 -8.31
N ARG A 3 -4.49 -13.89 -7.15
CA ARG A 3 -3.39 -13.83 -6.14
C ARG A 3 -2.05 -14.33 -6.69
N LYS A 4 -1.57 -13.69 -7.76
CA LYS A 4 -0.36 -14.05 -8.49
C LYS A 4 0.80 -13.21 -7.97
N LYS A 5 1.58 -13.77 -7.04
CA LYS A 5 2.79 -13.15 -6.47
C LYS A 5 3.72 -12.53 -7.53
N ASN A 6 3.87 -13.18 -8.68
CA ASN A 6 4.78 -12.74 -9.76
C ASN A 6 4.18 -11.71 -10.73
N LYS A 7 2.97 -11.21 -10.46
CA LYS A 7 2.30 -10.18 -11.24
C LYS A 7 1.79 -9.11 -10.28
N ALA A 8 2.73 -8.36 -9.70
CA ALA A 8 2.40 -7.25 -8.81
C ALA A 8 1.63 -6.17 -9.60
N TYR A 9 0.40 -5.92 -9.18
CA TYR A 9 -0.42 -4.84 -9.71
C TYR A 9 -0.34 -3.68 -8.72
N HIS A 10 0.24 -2.55 -9.11
CA HIS A 10 0.21 -1.33 -8.32
C HIS A 10 -1.09 -0.59 -8.65
N ILE A 11 -2.19 -0.97 -8.01
CA ILE A 11 -3.52 -0.39 -8.26
C ILE A 11 -4.13 0.31 -7.04
N ASP A 12 -3.47 0.18 -5.90
CA ASP A 12 -3.83 0.85 -4.66
C ASP A 12 -3.01 2.14 -4.54
N TYR A 13 -3.68 3.27 -4.33
CA TYR A 13 -3.07 4.59 -4.29
C TYR A 13 -3.61 5.42 -3.11
N CYS A 14 -2.74 6.20 -2.49
CA CYS A 14 -3.11 7.21 -1.50
C CYS A 14 -2.68 8.58 -2.03
N PHE A 15 -3.64 9.46 -2.31
CA PHE A 15 -3.38 10.84 -2.73
C PHE A 15 -3.51 11.77 -1.53
N ALA A 16 -2.54 12.67 -1.37
CA ALA A 16 -2.52 13.66 -0.31
C ALA A 16 -2.26 15.06 -0.92
N SER A 17 -2.74 16.10 -0.24
CA SER A 17 -2.44 17.49 -0.64
C SER A 17 -0.96 17.79 -0.44
N GLU A 18 -0.47 18.84 -1.12
CA GLU A 18 0.92 19.28 -0.99
C GLU A 18 1.32 19.55 0.48
N ASP A 19 0.41 20.10 1.28
CA ASP A 19 0.61 20.34 2.72
C ASP A 19 0.92 19.03 3.47
N PHE A 20 0.11 17.99 3.28
CA PHE A 20 0.37 16.68 3.87
C PHE A 20 1.65 16.05 3.34
N MET A 21 1.99 16.26 2.06
CA MET A 21 3.22 15.75 1.49
C MET A 21 4.47 16.32 2.17
N THR A 22 4.41 17.56 2.70
CA THR A 22 5.54 18.13 3.47
C THR A 22 5.77 17.42 4.80
N ARG A 23 4.75 16.74 5.33
CA ARG A 23 4.74 16.05 6.63
C ARG A 23 4.89 14.54 6.49
N LEU A 24 5.01 14.03 5.26
CA LEU A 24 5.10 12.59 5.00
C LEU A 24 6.39 12.01 5.59
N LYS A 25 6.24 11.00 6.45
CA LYS A 25 7.34 10.28 7.10
C LYS A 25 7.63 8.94 6.45
N ALA A 26 6.58 8.19 6.11
CA ALA A 26 6.72 6.86 5.55
C ALA A 26 5.52 6.49 4.69
N VAL A 27 5.77 5.64 3.70
CA VAL A 27 4.74 4.91 2.95
C VAL A 27 5.16 3.46 2.94
N GLU A 28 4.25 2.57 3.33
CA GLU A 28 4.51 1.15 3.44
C GLU A 28 3.40 0.35 2.73
N ALA A 29 3.79 -0.79 2.16
CA ALA A 29 2.86 -1.79 1.64
C ALA A 29 2.98 -3.04 2.50
N GLY A 30 1.85 -3.59 2.95
CA GLY A 30 1.81 -4.79 3.77
C GLY A 30 2.41 -6.00 3.05
N PRO A 31 3.14 -6.89 3.76
CA PRO A 31 3.83 -8.02 3.15
C PRO A 31 2.83 -9.01 2.54
N TYR A 32 3.09 -9.46 1.32
CA TYR A 32 2.19 -10.35 0.59
C TYR A 32 1.91 -11.65 1.36
N GLU A 33 2.93 -12.21 1.99
CA GLU A 33 2.85 -13.47 2.73
C GLU A 33 1.80 -13.43 3.85
N GLU A 34 1.66 -12.28 4.52
CA GLU A 34 0.70 -12.10 5.61
C GLU A 34 -0.72 -11.84 5.07
N TRP A 35 -0.83 -11.01 4.03
CA TRP A 35 -2.13 -10.51 3.56
C TRP A 35 -2.78 -11.39 2.51
N SER A 36 -2.02 -12.18 1.76
CA SER A 36 -2.53 -13.01 0.66
C SER A 36 -3.46 -14.14 1.10
N GLU A 37 -3.44 -14.54 2.38
CA GLU A 37 -4.42 -15.48 2.93
C GLU A 37 -5.76 -14.79 3.23
N LEU A 38 -5.70 -13.55 3.70
CA LEU A 38 -6.83 -12.76 4.19
C LEU A 38 -7.54 -11.97 3.09
N SER A 39 -6.81 -11.50 2.08
CA SER A 39 -7.29 -10.63 1.01
C SER A 39 -6.55 -10.94 -0.31
N ASP A 40 -7.08 -10.49 -1.44
CA ASP A 40 -6.34 -10.46 -2.71
C ASP A 40 -5.57 -9.16 -2.95
N HIS A 41 -5.63 -8.22 -2.00
CA HIS A 41 -4.84 -6.99 -1.94
C HIS A 41 -4.01 -6.92 -0.66
N SER A 42 -2.85 -6.27 -0.73
CA SER A 42 -2.09 -5.85 0.46
C SER A 42 -2.50 -4.42 0.85
N PRO A 43 -2.57 -4.09 2.15
CA PRO A 43 -2.83 -2.73 2.58
C PRO A 43 -1.67 -1.79 2.20
N ILE A 44 -2.00 -0.51 1.99
CA ILE A 44 -1.02 0.58 1.89
C ILE A 44 -1.29 1.55 3.03
N SER A 45 -0.23 1.94 3.74
CA SER A 45 -0.28 2.93 4.82
C SER A 45 0.66 4.09 4.52
N ALA A 46 0.25 5.30 4.92
CA ALA A 46 1.07 6.50 4.88
C ALA A 46 1.07 7.15 6.27
N ALA A 47 2.25 7.47 6.78
CA ALA A 47 2.44 8.11 8.08
C ALA A 47 2.86 9.58 7.91
N PHE A 48 2.23 10.47 8.66
CA PHE A 48 2.49 11.92 8.66
C PHE A 48 2.80 12.37 10.09
N GLU A 49 3.72 13.34 10.25
CA GLU A 49 4.02 14.00 11.55
C GLU A 49 3.05 15.14 11.82
#